data_AF-A0A939PSK5-F1
#
_entry.id   AF-A0A939PSK5-F1
#
_cell.length_a   1.000
_cell.length_b   1.000
_cell.length_c   1.000
_cell.angle_alpha   90.00
_cell.angle_beta   90.00
_cell.angle_gamma   90.00
#
_symmetry.space_group_name_H-M   'P 1'
#
loop_
_entity.id
_entity.type
_entity.pdbx_description
1 polymer ?
#
loop_
_entity_poly.entity_id
_entity_poly.type
_entity_poly.pdbx_seq_one_letter_code
_entity_poly.pdbx_strand_id
1 'polypeptide(L)'
;MADGMTDGVALPADPDLEWLRLACDLAALCPPSQTAFSVGAVIVGMDGQEIVRGYSRENDPHDHAEESALKKAAVEDPALKKAAPKKAALARTAADLRGTTIYSSLEPCGERKSRPLTCTDLILRAGIGRVVFAWREPSLFVEGQGVERLLAAGVEVVERPELADLARLPNAHLLTP
;
A
#
# COMPACT_ATOMS: atom_id res chain seq x y z
N MET A 1 -8.58 55.06 -1.26
CA MET A 1 -9.59 54.01 -1.51
C MET A 1 -8.84 52.70 -1.38
N ALA A 2 -9.19 51.92 -0.36
CA ALA A 2 -8.53 50.66 -0.07
C ALA A 2 -9.20 49.58 -0.91
N ASP A 3 -8.43 48.84 -1.70
CA ASP A 3 -8.83 47.53 -2.19
C ASP A 3 -7.78 46.54 -1.70
N GLY A 4 -8.20 45.78 -0.68
CA GLY A 4 -7.44 44.70 -0.10
C GLY A 4 -7.30 43.59 -1.13
N MET A 5 -6.07 43.39 -1.60
CA MET A 5 -5.66 42.15 -2.24
C MET A 5 -5.71 41.07 -1.16
N THR A 6 -6.70 40.18 -1.22
CA THR A 6 -6.77 39.02 -0.34
C THR A 6 -5.58 38.12 -0.66
N ASP A 7 -4.64 37.99 0.27
CA ASP A 7 -3.60 36.98 0.26
C ASP A 7 -4.27 35.60 0.16
N GLY A 8 -4.17 34.99 -1.02
CA GLY A 8 -4.54 33.60 -1.22
C GLY A 8 -3.58 32.72 -0.44
N VAL A 9 -3.92 32.42 0.82
CA VAL A 9 -3.28 31.34 1.57
C VAL A 9 -3.57 30.06 0.79
N ALA A 10 -2.55 29.56 0.09
CA ALA A 10 -2.58 28.21 -0.45
C ALA A 10 -2.88 27.26 0.72
N LEU A 11 -3.92 26.45 0.57
CA LEU A 11 -4.18 25.35 1.50
C LEU A 11 -2.90 24.50 1.55
N PRO A 12 -2.46 24.05 2.75
CA PRO A 12 -1.31 23.18 2.84
C PRO A 12 -1.53 21.97 1.92
N ALA A 13 -0.48 21.58 1.19
CA ALA A 13 -0.49 20.38 0.37
C ALA A 13 -0.94 19.20 1.23
N ASP A 14 -1.82 18.36 0.70
CA ASP A 14 -2.34 17.19 1.38
C ASP A 14 -1.29 16.06 1.28
N PRO A 15 -0.56 15.73 2.37
CA PRO A 15 0.54 14.77 2.29
C PRO A 15 0.05 13.36 1.92
N ASP A 16 -1.19 13.02 2.23
CA ASP A 16 -1.74 11.72 1.87
C ASP A 16 -1.85 11.57 0.35
N LEU A 17 -2.25 12.64 -0.34
CA LEU A 17 -2.33 12.63 -1.80
C LEU A 17 -0.96 12.49 -2.44
N GLU A 18 0.07 13.11 -1.88
CA GLU A 18 1.43 13.00 -2.39
C GLU A 18 1.97 11.56 -2.28
N TRP A 19 1.84 10.95 -1.10
CA TRP A 19 2.29 9.58 -0.88
C TRP A 19 1.46 8.56 -1.65
N LEU A 20 0.13 8.75 -1.71
CA LEU A 20 -0.74 7.86 -2.47
C LEU A 20 -0.50 7.99 -3.98
N ARG A 21 -0.21 9.20 -4.47
CA ARG A 21 0.18 9.40 -5.87
C ARG A 21 1.46 8.64 -6.19
N LEU A 22 2.46 8.68 -5.30
CA LEU A 22 3.67 7.87 -5.45
C LEU A 22 3.35 6.37 -5.48
N ALA A 23 2.45 5.88 -4.63
CA ALA A 23 2.01 4.48 -4.66
C ALA A 23 1.34 4.13 -6.02
N CYS A 24 0.54 5.02 -6.59
CA CYS A 24 -0.05 4.82 -7.92
C CYS A 24 1.01 4.84 -9.04
N ASP A 25 1.99 5.75 -8.98
CA ASP A 25 3.08 5.82 -9.95
C ASP A 25 3.94 4.53 -9.91
N LEU A 26 4.16 3.95 -8.72
CA LEU A 26 4.86 2.66 -8.56
C LEU A 26 4.10 1.50 -9.22
N ALA A 27 2.76 1.53 -9.26
CA ALA A 27 1.98 0.50 -9.93
C ALA A 27 2.31 0.41 -11.45
N ALA A 28 2.71 1.52 -12.08
CA ALA A 28 3.12 1.54 -13.48
C ALA A 28 4.45 0.80 -13.75
N LEU A 29 5.25 0.52 -12.71
CA LEU A 29 6.50 -0.23 -12.83
C LEU A 29 6.30 -1.75 -12.83
N CYS A 30 5.09 -2.21 -12.52
CA CYS A 30 4.80 -3.64 -12.41
C CYS A 30 4.96 -4.34 -13.77
N PRO A 31 5.64 -5.50 -13.83
CA PRO A 31 5.50 -6.39 -14.97
C PRO A 31 4.01 -6.68 -15.26
N PRO A 32 3.58 -6.72 -16.54
CA PRO A 32 2.18 -6.95 -16.87
C PRO A 32 1.73 -8.36 -16.45
N SER A 33 0.46 -8.49 -16.13
CA SER A 33 -0.18 -9.78 -15.78
C SER A 33 -1.60 -9.81 -16.33
N GLN A 34 -2.09 -11.01 -16.63
CA GLN A 34 -3.49 -11.29 -17.00
C GLN A 34 -4.32 -11.82 -15.82
N THR A 35 -3.66 -12.10 -14.69
CA THR A 35 -4.27 -12.80 -13.55
C THR A 35 -4.07 -12.06 -12.23
N ALA A 36 -3.47 -10.87 -12.25
CA ALA A 36 -3.20 -10.06 -11.07
C ALA A 36 -3.12 -8.58 -11.42
N PHE A 37 -3.61 -7.74 -10.50
CA PHE A 37 -3.45 -6.30 -10.61
C PHE A 37 -1.98 -5.87 -10.40
N SER A 38 -1.60 -4.82 -11.12
CA SER A 38 -0.45 -3.96 -10.85
C SER A 38 -0.81 -3.00 -9.72
N VAL A 39 -0.07 -3.08 -8.62
CA VAL A 39 -0.30 -2.30 -7.40
C VAL A 39 1.04 -1.74 -6.95
N GLY A 40 1.06 -0.55 -6.38
CA GLY A 40 2.20 0.01 -5.69
C GLY A 40 1.86 0.36 -4.25
N ALA A 41 2.86 0.31 -3.37
CA ALA A 41 2.71 0.59 -1.96
C ALA A 41 3.91 1.35 -1.37
N VAL A 42 3.65 2.22 -0.41
CA VAL A 42 4.64 3.02 0.32
C VAL A 42 4.32 2.96 1.81
N ILE A 43 5.33 2.77 2.66
CA ILE A 43 5.20 2.84 4.12
C ILE A 43 5.92 4.09 4.61
N VAL A 44 5.22 4.91 5.38
CA VAL A 44 5.68 6.23 5.84
C VAL A 44 5.63 6.28 7.37
N GLY A 45 6.70 6.81 7.96
CA GLY A 45 6.83 7.01 9.40
C GLY A 45 5.98 8.18 9.93
N MET A 46 5.85 8.26 11.26
CA MET A 46 5.15 9.37 11.93
C MET A 46 5.83 10.73 11.72
N ASP A 47 7.12 10.72 11.37
CA ASP A 47 7.91 11.90 11.00
C ASP A 47 7.66 12.36 9.54
N GLY A 48 6.75 11.69 8.83
CA GLY A 48 6.42 11.98 7.44
C GLY A 48 7.51 11.54 6.46
N GLN A 49 8.50 10.76 6.89
CA GLN A 49 9.53 10.22 6.00
C GLN A 49 9.13 8.85 5.45
N GLU A 50 9.49 8.59 4.19
CA GLU A 50 9.38 7.26 3.64
C GLU A 50 10.31 6.30 4.39
N ILE A 51 9.77 5.16 4.81
CA ILE A 51 10.55 4.04 5.33
C ILE A 51 10.93 3.14 4.17
N VAL A 52 9.92 2.63 3.44
CA VAL A 52 10.12 1.72 2.30
C VAL A 52 8.99 1.84 1.28
N ARG A 53 9.24 1.31 0.09
CA ARG A 53 8.25 1.16 -0.98
C ARG A 53 8.33 -0.20 -1.65
N GLY A 54 7.27 -0.61 -2.32
CA GLY A 54 7.21 -1.84 -3.11
C GLY A 54 6.15 -1.78 -4.20
N TYR A 55 6.24 -2.67 -5.17
CA TYR A 55 5.22 -2.85 -6.20
C TYR A 55 5.01 -4.35 -6.47
N SER A 56 3.86 -4.68 -7.07
CA SER A 56 3.54 -6.06 -7.40
C SER A 56 4.57 -6.63 -8.37
N ARG A 57 4.96 -7.88 -8.15
CA ARG A 57 5.91 -8.62 -9.01
C ARG A 57 7.30 -7.99 -9.12
N GLU A 58 7.72 -7.28 -8.08
CA GLU A 58 9.04 -6.65 -8.03
C GLU A 58 10.18 -7.68 -7.98
N ASN A 59 10.05 -8.74 -7.17
CA ASN A 59 11.09 -9.76 -7.01
C ASN A 59 10.60 -11.17 -7.38
N ASP A 60 9.34 -11.51 -7.07
CA ASP A 60 8.68 -12.77 -7.44
C ASP A 60 7.37 -12.51 -8.20
N PRO A 61 7.01 -13.30 -9.23
CA PRO A 61 5.74 -13.15 -9.96
C PRO A 61 4.45 -13.20 -9.13
N HIS A 62 4.52 -13.61 -7.86
CA HIS A 62 3.38 -13.64 -6.93
C HIS A 62 3.43 -12.55 -5.85
N ASP A 63 4.48 -11.73 -5.81
CA ASP A 63 4.59 -10.66 -4.82
C ASP A 63 3.47 -9.64 -5.02
N HIS A 64 2.74 -9.35 -3.94
CA HIS A 64 1.89 -8.17 -3.85
C HIS A 64 2.73 -6.96 -3.41
N ALA A 65 2.27 -5.76 -3.70
CA ALA A 65 2.99 -4.53 -3.40
C ALA A 65 3.24 -4.33 -1.90
N GLU A 66 2.23 -4.59 -1.06
CA GLU A 66 2.31 -4.46 0.39
C GLU A 66 3.27 -5.50 0.97
N GLU A 67 3.28 -6.72 0.42
CA GLU A 67 4.26 -7.74 0.81
C GLU A 67 5.69 -7.32 0.44
N SER A 68 5.91 -6.81 -0.78
CA SER A 68 7.20 -6.29 -1.22
C SER A 68 7.72 -5.19 -0.30
N ALA A 69 6.86 -4.23 0.08
CA ALA A 69 7.23 -3.14 0.99
C ALA A 69 7.55 -3.69 2.40
N LEU A 70 6.68 -4.51 2.98
CA LEU A 70 6.87 -5.08 4.32
C LEU A 70 8.14 -5.94 4.43
N LYS A 71 8.47 -6.72 3.39
CA LYS A 71 9.73 -7.49 3.30
C LYS A 71 10.95 -6.59 3.42
N LYS A 72 10.94 -5.41 2.78
CA LYS A 72 12.06 -4.45 2.84
C LYS A 72 12.18 -3.84 4.23
N ALA A 73 11.07 -3.43 4.84
CA ALA A 73 11.08 -2.89 6.21
C ALA A 73 11.70 -3.89 7.21
N ALA A 74 11.42 -5.18 7.05
CA ALA A 74 11.99 -6.24 7.88
C ALA A 74 13.51 -6.42 7.74
N VAL A 75 14.09 -6.08 6.59
CA VAL A 75 15.53 -6.19 6.32
C VAL A 75 16.29 -4.98 6.87
N GLU A 76 15.65 -3.83 6.99
CA GLU A 76 16.29 -2.61 7.50
C GLU A 76 16.44 -2.59 9.03
N ASP A 77 15.70 -3.43 9.76
CA ASP A 77 15.88 -3.63 11.20
C ASP A 77 17.18 -4.40 11.52
N PRO A 78 18.17 -3.77 12.20
CA PRO A 78 19.42 -4.43 12.57
C PRO A 78 19.25 -5.63 13.52
N ALA A 79 18.18 -5.67 14.33
CA ALA A 79 17.89 -6.75 15.25
C ALA A 79 17.34 -8.00 14.54
N LEU A 80 16.63 -7.83 13.41
CA LEU A 80 16.04 -8.92 12.63
C LEU A 80 17.03 -9.55 11.62
N LYS A 81 18.10 -8.84 11.23
CA LYS A 81 19.16 -9.33 10.32
C LYS A 81 19.87 -10.62 10.76
N LYS A 82 19.83 -11.00 12.04
CA LYS A 82 20.64 -12.12 12.58
C LYS A 82 19.94 -13.49 12.65
N ALA A 83 18.65 -13.61 12.33
CA ALA A 83 17.85 -14.74 12.83
C ALA A 83 17.10 -15.63 11.82
N ALA A 84 17.16 -15.43 10.49
CA ALA A 84 16.20 -16.10 9.59
C ALA A 84 16.80 -17.04 8.52
N PRO A 85 16.39 -18.34 8.46
CA PRO A 85 16.53 -19.17 7.27
C PRO A 85 15.47 -18.87 6.20
N LYS A 86 15.85 -19.00 4.92
CA LYS A 86 15.14 -18.55 3.68
C LYS A 86 13.67 -18.94 3.50
N LYS A 87 13.11 -19.91 4.25
CA LYS A 87 11.71 -20.35 4.12
C LYS A 87 10.77 -19.87 5.24
N ALA A 88 11.30 -19.25 6.30
CA ALA A 88 10.52 -18.87 7.49
C ALA A 88 10.49 -17.34 7.76
N ALA A 89 11.16 -16.53 6.92
CA ALA A 89 11.30 -15.09 7.14
C ALA A 89 9.93 -14.39 7.30
N LEU A 90 9.03 -14.47 6.32
CA LEU A 90 7.69 -13.85 6.37
C LEU A 90 6.82 -14.26 7.58
N ALA A 91 7.06 -15.46 8.14
CA ALA A 91 6.27 -15.95 9.25
C ALA A 91 6.70 -15.37 10.60
N ARG A 92 7.88 -14.73 10.73
CA ARG A 92 8.37 -14.15 12.00
C ARG A 92 9.07 -12.79 11.89
N THR A 93 9.18 -12.20 10.70
CA THR A 93 9.93 -10.96 10.47
C THR A 93 9.02 -9.79 10.08
N ALA A 94 7.90 -9.57 10.77
CA ALA A 94 7.24 -8.28 10.60
C ALA A 94 8.08 -7.27 11.39
N ALA A 95 8.71 -6.30 10.72
CA ALA A 95 9.20 -5.12 11.40
C ALA A 95 8.05 -4.55 12.24
N ASP A 96 8.35 -4.06 13.45
CA ASP A 96 7.36 -3.37 14.25
C ASP A 96 7.11 -2.00 13.62
N LEU A 97 6.01 -1.88 12.90
CA LEU A 97 5.62 -0.68 12.14
C LEU A 97 4.46 0.06 12.82
N ARG A 98 4.33 -0.08 14.14
CA ARG A 98 3.35 0.67 14.93
C ARG A 98 3.53 2.18 14.73
N GLY A 99 2.41 2.86 14.53
CA GLY A 99 2.37 4.31 14.26
C GLY A 99 2.64 4.71 12.81
N THR A 100 3.02 3.78 11.93
CA THR A 100 3.21 4.09 10.50
C THR A 100 1.91 4.09 9.72
N THR A 101 1.96 4.69 8.52
CA THR A 101 0.90 4.63 7.51
C THR A 101 1.38 3.84 6.30
N ILE A 102 0.53 2.96 5.77
CA ILE A 102 0.74 2.37 4.43
C ILE A 102 -0.19 3.03 3.42
N TYR A 103 0.37 3.47 2.30
CA TYR A 103 -0.35 3.95 1.14
C TYR A 103 -0.34 2.85 0.08
N SER A 104 -1.51 2.43 -0.41
CA SER A 104 -1.63 1.40 -1.45
C SER A 104 -2.48 1.91 -2.61
N SER A 105 -2.04 1.71 -3.86
CA SER A 105 -2.82 2.18 -5.00
C SER A 105 -4.18 1.45 -5.13
N LEU A 106 -4.25 0.21 -4.66
CA LEU A 106 -5.46 -0.61 -4.62
C LEU A 106 -5.77 -0.99 -3.17
N GLU A 107 -7.03 -1.25 -2.87
CA GLU A 107 -7.45 -1.86 -1.61
C GLU A 107 -6.57 -3.09 -1.27
N PRO A 108 -5.95 -3.15 -0.08
CA PRO A 108 -5.15 -4.30 0.32
C PRO A 108 -6.00 -5.56 0.38
N CYS A 109 -5.61 -6.59 -0.39
CA CYS A 109 -6.45 -7.77 -0.57
C CYS A 109 -6.80 -8.44 0.77
N GLY A 110 -8.10 -8.75 0.93
CA GLY A 110 -8.66 -9.45 2.09
C GLY A 110 -8.82 -10.95 1.89
N GLU A 111 -8.70 -11.47 0.67
CA GLU A 111 -8.93 -12.90 0.37
C GLU A 111 -7.75 -13.55 -0.36
N ARG A 112 -7.25 -12.89 -1.40
CA ARG A 112 -6.07 -13.36 -2.13
C ARG A 112 -4.86 -13.41 -1.20
N LYS A 113 -4.14 -14.54 -1.22
CA LYS A 113 -2.95 -14.73 -0.39
C LYS A 113 -1.69 -14.29 -1.12
N SER A 114 -0.92 -13.40 -0.50
CA SER A 114 0.48 -13.11 -0.82
C SER A 114 1.38 -14.03 0.03
N ARG A 115 1.20 -15.34 -0.16
CA ARG A 115 1.86 -16.50 0.49
C ARG A 115 2.71 -16.18 1.76
N PRO A 116 2.30 -16.57 3.00
CA PRO A 116 1.17 -17.44 3.35
C PRO A 116 -0.13 -16.69 3.71
N LEU A 117 -0.10 -15.36 3.81
CA LEU A 117 -1.17 -14.53 4.37
C LEU A 117 -1.73 -13.55 3.34
N THR A 118 -2.89 -12.97 3.64
CA THR A 118 -3.45 -11.85 2.86
C THR A 118 -2.67 -10.56 3.14
N CYS A 119 -2.75 -9.56 2.26
CA CYS A 119 -2.13 -8.25 2.53
C CYS A 119 -2.68 -7.63 3.82
N THR A 120 -4.00 -7.74 4.03
CA THR A 120 -4.64 -7.30 5.29
C THR A 120 -4.01 -7.98 6.51
N ASP A 121 -3.83 -9.30 6.49
CA ASP A 121 -3.21 -10.02 7.61
C ASP A 121 -1.74 -9.64 7.82
N LEU A 122 -0.99 -9.36 6.74
CA LEU A 122 0.38 -8.89 6.82
C LEU A 122 0.47 -7.50 7.47
N ILE A 123 -0.42 -6.58 7.07
CA ILE A 123 -0.53 -5.22 7.64
C ILE A 123 -0.84 -5.30 9.14
N LEU A 124 -1.84 -6.10 9.53
CA LEU A 124 -2.21 -6.28 10.93
C LEU A 124 -1.07 -6.87 11.77
N ARG A 125 -0.34 -7.85 11.23
CA ARG A 125 0.81 -8.44 11.91
C ARG A 125 1.99 -7.49 12.07
N ALA A 126 2.16 -6.54 11.15
CA ALA A 126 3.17 -5.50 11.25
C ALA A 126 2.78 -4.37 12.23
N GLY A 127 1.53 -4.35 12.69
CA GLY A 127 1.04 -3.34 13.62
C GLY A 127 0.81 -1.96 13.00
N ILE A 128 0.72 -1.89 11.66
CA ILE A 128 0.42 -0.64 10.95
C ILE A 128 -0.96 -0.14 11.38
N GLY A 129 -1.02 1.11 11.83
CA GLY A 129 -2.24 1.70 12.41
C GLY A 129 -3.13 2.41 11.40
N ARG A 130 -2.61 2.72 10.22
CA ARG A 130 -3.31 3.51 9.21
C ARG A 130 -3.04 3.02 7.79
N VAL A 131 -4.10 2.91 6.99
CA VAL A 131 -4.08 2.51 5.58
C VAL A 131 -4.76 3.59 4.76
N VAL A 132 -4.10 4.08 3.72
CA VAL A 132 -4.70 5.01 2.75
C VAL A 132 -4.66 4.36 1.37
N PHE A 133 -5.77 4.37 0.63
CA PHE A 133 -5.81 3.75 -0.69
C PHE A 133 -6.65 4.51 -1.71
N ALA A 134 -6.37 4.31 -3.01
CA ALA A 134 -7.00 5.07 -4.08
C ALA A 134 -8.19 4.35 -4.73
N TRP A 135 -8.07 3.04 -4.97
CA TRP A 135 -9.03 2.28 -5.75
C TRP A 135 -9.50 1.04 -5.00
N ARG A 136 -10.82 0.87 -4.82
CA ARG A 136 -11.40 -0.37 -4.28
C ARG A 136 -11.19 -1.54 -5.23
N GLU A 137 -10.93 -2.72 -4.68
CA GLU A 137 -10.68 -3.91 -5.50
C GLU A 137 -11.96 -4.26 -6.28
N PRO A 138 -11.93 -4.24 -7.63
CA PRO A 138 -13.08 -4.64 -8.41
C PRO A 138 -13.27 -6.16 -8.35
N SER A 139 -14.52 -6.63 -8.42
CA SER A 139 -14.88 -8.06 -8.45
C SER A 139 -14.50 -8.72 -9.78
N LEU A 140 -13.20 -8.81 -10.06
CA LEU A 140 -12.62 -9.48 -11.23
C LEU A 140 -11.93 -10.79 -10.86
N PHE A 141 -11.20 -10.81 -9.73
CA PHE A 141 -10.46 -11.98 -9.28
C PHE A 141 -10.93 -12.53 -7.94
N VAL A 142 -11.40 -11.67 -7.04
CA VAL A 142 -11.98 -11.97 -5.71
C VAL A 142 -12.97 -10.86 -5.36
N GLU A 143 -13.78 -11.04 -4.32
CA GLU A 143 -14.60 -9.96 -3.76
C GLU A 143 -13.77 -9.12 -2.79
N GLY A 144 -13.82 -7.79 -2.92
CA GLY A 144 -13.15 -6.86 -2.00
C GLY A 144 -13.70 -6.98 -0.58
N GLN A 145 -12.82 -7.24 0.38
CA GLN A 145 -13.14 -7.38 1.82
C GLN A 145 -12.02 -6.81 2.72
N GLY A 146 -11.03 -6.15 2.12
CA GLY A 146 -9.82 -5.70 2.81
C GLY A 146 -10.13 -4.54 3.75
N VAL A 147 -10.89 -3.55 3.25
CA VAL A 147 -11.31 -2.37 4.03
C VAL A 147 -12.06 -2.80 5.29
N GLU A 148 -13.06 -3.68 5.15
CA GLU A 148 -13.93 -4.10 6.24
C GLU A 148 -13.13 -4.88 7.30
N ARG A 149 -12.20 -5.74 6.87
CA ARG A 149 -11.31 -6.49 7.77
C ARG A 149 -10.37 -5.58 8.54
N LEU A 150 -9.78 -4.57 7.89
CA LEU A 150 -8.88 -3.61 8.53
C LEU A 150 -9.62 -2.74 9.56
N LEU A 151 -10.77 -2.19 9.19
CA LEU A 151 -11.62 -1.41 10.09
C LEU A 151 -12.06 -2.23 11.31
N ALA A 152 -12.48 -3.48 11.12
CA ALA A 152 -12.88 -4.37 12.21
C ALA A 152 -11.74 -4.68 13.20
N ALA A 153 -10.49 -4.59 12.75
CA ALA A 153 -9.30 -4.77 13.57
C ALA A 153 -8.77 -3.47 14.19
N GLY A 154 -9.44 -2.33 13.98
CA GLY A 154 -9.10 -1.04 14.57
C GLY A 154 -8.05 -0.24 13.80
N VAL A 155 -7.76 -0.59 12.54
CA VAL A 155 -6.92 0.20 11.65
C VAL A 155 -7.73 1.39 11.12
N GLU A 156 -7.14 2.58 11.12
CA GLU A 156 -7.72 3.73 10.42
C GLU A 156 -7.60 3.50 8.91
N VAL A 157 -8.71 3.54 8.19
CA VAL A 157 -8.72 3.37 6.73
C VAL A 157 -9.27 4.63 6.06
N VAL A 158 -8.50 5.20 5.15
CA VAL A 158 -8.87 6.37 4.36
C VAL A 158 -8.88 6.03 2.88
N GLU A 159 -10.02 6.24 2.24
CA GLU A 159 -10.19 6.08 0.79
C GLU A 159 -10.04 7.45 0.10
N ARG A 160 -9.21 7.52 -0.95
CA ARG A 160 -8.95 8.72 -1.75
C ARG A 160 -9.30 8.47 -3.23
N PRO A 161 -10.59 8.41 -3.57
CA PRO A 161 -11.05 8.04 -4.90
C PRO A 161 -10.62 9.04 -5.99
N GLU A 162 -10.19 10.25 -5.64
CA GLU A 162 -9.62 11.23 -6.56
C GLU A 162 -8.36 10.74 -7.28
N LEU A 163 -7.68 9.70 -6.77
CA LEU A 163 -6.54 9.06 -7.43
C LEU A 163 -6.87 7.68 -8.04
N ALA A 164 -8.14 7.25 -8.00
CA ALA A 164 -8.54 5.93 -8.49
C ALA A 164 -8.22 5.72 -9.98
N ASP A 165 -8.37 6.75 -10.81
CA ASP A 165 -8.05 6.69 -12.23
C ASP A 165 -6.55 6.45 -12.48
N LEU A 166 -5.69 7.06 -11.66
CA LEU A 166 -4.25 6.87 -11.74
C LEU A 166 -3.87 5.44 -11.31
N ALA A 167 -4.48 4.92 -10.25
CA ALA A 167 -4.28 3.54 -9.80
C ALA A 167 -4.80 2.50 -10.81
N ARG A 168 -5.88 2.82 -11.52
CA ARG A 168 -6.52 1.94 -12.50
C ARG A 168 -5.77 1.87 -13.83
N LEU A 169 -5.08 2.94 -14.22
CA LEU A 169 -4.43 3.04 -15.53
C LEU A 169 -3.48 1.87 -15.86
N PRO A 170 -2.59 1.40 -14.95
CA PRO A 170 -1.72 0.24 -15.21
C PRO A 170 -2.47 -1.10 -15.33
N ASN A 171 -3.77 -1.11 -15.01
CA ASN A 171 -4.64 -2.28 -14.98
C ASN A 171 -5.71 -2.24 -16.08
N ALA A 172 -5.73 -1.22 -16.95
CA ALA A 172 -6.79 -1.02 -17.93
C ALA A 172 -7.00 -2.23 -18.86
N HIS A 173 -5.92 -2.96 -19.18
CA HIS A 173 -5.97 -4.18 -20.00
C HIS A 173 -6.69 -5.36 -19.35
N LEU A 174 -6.88 -5.35 -18.02
CA LEU A 174 -7.63 -6.37 -17.28
C LEU A 174 -9.13 -6.06 -17.20
N LEU A 175 -9.50 -4.80 -17.39
CA LEU A 175 -10.86 -4.30 -17.17
C LEU A 175 -11.70 -4.21 -18.44
N THR A 176 -11.08 -4.53 -19.59
CA THR A 176 -11.76 -4.58 -20.89
C THR A 176 -11.97 -6.04 -21.26
N PRO A 177 -13.22 -6.47 -21.55
CA PRO A 177 -13.53 -7.87 -21.91
C PRO A 177 -12.95 -8.31 -23.26
#